data_AF-N1WI24-F1
#
_entry.id   AF-N1WI24-F1
#
_cell.length_a   1.000
_cell.length_b   1.000
_cell.length_c   1.000
_cell.angle_alpha   90.00
_cell.angle_beta   90.00
_cell.angle_gamma   90.00
#
_symmetry.space_group_name_H-M   'P 1'
#
loop_
_entity.id
_entity.type
_entity.pdbx_description
1 polymer ?
#
loop_
_entity_poly.entity_id
_entity_poly.type
_entity_poly.pdbx_seq_one_letter_code
_entity_poly.pdbx_strand_id
1 'polypeptide(L)'
;MKTKLNFRKTILILLIFTISLMGCSSLKNTEQKSSKLKDFKVIVEKTDNGIKMQSVKGSAWVDLAFSLNNYQPQAIDEYGMTELEKNSSDKDANLADFLFTISKTENGIVLKGIEGTAWTDLTFSLDENGRQAIDQLGMTKLN
;
A
#
# COMPACT_ATOMS: atom_id res chain seq x y z
N MET A 1 -28.03 -66.76 -4.39
CA MET A 1 -26.73 -66.25 -3.88
C MET A 1 -27.04 -65.23 -2.77
N LYS A 2 -26.76 -65.54 -1.49
CA LYS A 2 -27.03 -64.64 -0.36
C LYS A 2 -25.69 -64.14 0.18
N THR A 3 -25.37 -62.87 -0.03
CA THR A 3 -24.16 -62.23 0.51
C THR A 3 -24.37 -61.92 2.00
N LYS A 4 -23.54 -62.51 2.86
CA LYS A 4 -23.49 -62.17 4.30
C LYS A 4 -22.63 -60.92 4.48
N LEU A 5 -23.26 -59.80 4.84
CA LEU A 5 -22.58 -58.54 5.13
C LEU A 5 -21.97 -58.59 6.53
N ASN A 6 -20.64 -58.52 6.64
CA ASN A 6 -19.90 -58.58 7.90
C ASN A 6 -19.91 -57.22 8.63
N PHE A 7 -20.97 -57.00 9.42
CA PHE A 7 -21.29 -55.74 10.10
C PHE A 7 -20.15 -55.13 10.96
N ARG A 8 -19.24 -55.95 11.49
CA ARG A 8 -18.10 -55.49 12.32
C ARG A 8 -17.04 -54.72 11.53
N LYS A 9 -16.84 -54.99 10.23
CA LYS A 9 -15.85 -54.27 9.41
C LYS A 9 -16.40 -52.96 8.83
N THR A 10 -17.71 -52.90 8.56
CA THR A 10 -18.37 -51.69 8.05
C THR A 10 -18.50 -50.59 9.11
N ILE A 11 -18.66 -50.94 10.40
CA ILE A 11 -18.72 -49.95 11.49
C ILE A 11 -17.36 -49.25 11.70
N LEU A 12 -16.25 -49.98 11.54
CA LEU A 12 -14.91 -49.44 11.79
C LEU A 12 -14.42 -48.49 10.68
N ILE A 13 -14.94 -48.64 9.45
CA ILE A 13 -14.63 -47.75 8.32
C ILE A 13 -15.48 -46.46 8.36
N LEU A 14 -16.65 -46.49 9.01
CA LEU A 14 -17.56 -45.33 9.06
C LEU A 14 -17.12 -44.23 10.05
N LEU A 15 -16.30 -44.57 11.05
CA LEU A 15 -15.85 -43.63 12.09
C LEU A 15 -14.68 -42.71 11.67
N ILE A 16 -14.03 -42.97 10.52
CA ILE A 16 -12.87 -42.19 10.06
C ILE A 16 -13.29 -40.98 9.19
N PHE A 17 -14.55 -40.88 8.78
CA PHE A 17 -14.99 -39.87 7.81
C PHE A 17 -15.70 -38.63 8.39
N THR A 18 -15.83 -38.49 9.71
CA THR A 18 -16.66 -37.43 10.32
C THR A 18 -15.90 -36.28 10.96
N ILE A 19 -14.58 -36.13 10.76
CA ILE A 19 -13.81 -35.01 11.29
C ILE A 19 -13.14 -34.24 10.15
N SER A 20 -13.92 -33.48 9.39
CA SER A 20 -13.47 -32.22 8.78
C SER A 20 -14.68 -31.52 8.19
N LEU A 21 -15.24 -30.53 8.89
CA LEU A 21 -15.99 -29.38 8.34
C LEU A 21 -16.65 -28.61 9.49
N MET A 22 -15.85 -28.04 10.39
CA MET A 22 -16.32 -26.88 11.15
C MET A 22 -15.13 -25.97 11.46
N GLY A 23 -14.88 -25.08 10.52
CA GLY A 23 -13.76 -24.15 10.55
C GLY A 23 -13.75 -23.30 9.30
N CYS A 24 -14.77 -22.47 9.11
CA CYS A 24 -14.64 -21.28 8.30
C CYS A 24 -14.98 -20.09 9.19
N SER A 25 -13.95 -19.32 9.49
CA SER A 25 -13.94 -18.05 10.20
C SER A 25 -15.04 -17.13 9.69
N SER A 26 -15.60 -16.30 10.59
CA SER A 26 -16.44 -15.19 10.17
C SER A 26 -15.60 -14.31 9.24
N LEU A 27 -15.96 -14.26 7.95
CA LEU A 27 -15.52 -13.17 7.10
C LEU A 27 -16.16 -11.92 7.68
N LYS A 28 -15.36 -11.17 8.46
CA LYS A 28 -15.68 -9.76 8.70
C LYS A 28 -15.63 -9.13 7.32
N ASN A 29 -16.80 -8.90 6.72
CA ASN A 29 -16.93 -7.90 5.69
C ASN A 29 -16.49 -6.59 6.35
N THR A 30 -15.21 -6.26 6.23
CA THR A 30 -14.79 -4.86 6.33
C THR A 30 -15.67 -4.19 5.29
N GLU A 31 -16.62 -3.38 5.74
CA GLU A 31 -17.33 -2.47 4.86
C GLU A 31 -16.25 -1.74 4.06
N GLN A 32 -16.06 -2.16 2.80
CA GLN A 32 -15.23 -1.44 1.88
C GLN A 32 -15.94 -0.10 1.75
N LYS A 33 -15.46 0.86 2.53
CA LYS A 33 -15.49 2.26 2.16
C LYS A 33 -14.65 2.31 0.88
N SER A 34 -15.24 1.86 -0.22
CA SER A 34 -14.76 2.09 -1.58
C SER A 34 -15.02 3.57 -1.85
N SER A 35 -14.41 4.44 -1.04
CA SER A 35 -14.12 5.78 -1.49
C SER A 35 -13.10 5.56 -2.59
N LYS A 36 -13.58 5.62 -3.83
CA LYS A 36 -12.75 5.71 -5.02
C LYS A 36 -11.52 6.54 -4.68
N LEU A 37 -10.33 5.95 -4.82
CA LEU A 37 -9.07 6.64 -4.53
C LEU A 37 -9.09 7.98 -5.26
N LYS A 38 -8.80 9.06 -4.53
CA LYS A 38 -8.71 10.37 -5.12
C LYS A 38 -7.42 10.46 -5.93
N ASP A 39 -7.48 11.22 -7.00
CA ASP A 39 -6.41 11.34 -7.97
C ASP A 39 -5.30 12.28 -7.45
N PHE A 40 -4.05 11.79 -7.40
CA PHE A 40 -2.87 12.63 -7.26
C PHE A 40 -1.84 12.31 -8.36
N LYS A 41 -0.87 13.21 -8.57
CA LYS A 41 0.33 12.91 -9.35
C LYS A 41 1.50 13.68 -8.75
N VAL A 42 2.52 12.95 -8.34
CA VAL A 42 3.75 13.50 -7.76
C VAL A 42 4.94 13.04 -8.57
N ILE A 43 5.90 13.93 -8.81
CA ILE A 43 7.15 13.61 -9.48
C ILE A 43 8.27 13.65 -8.43
N VAL A 44 8.94 12.53 -8.24
CA VAL A 44 10.11 12.38 -7.36
C VAL A 44 11.36 12.56 -8.20
N GLU A 45 12.28 13.39 -7.73
CA GLU A 45 13.56 13.69 -8.36
C GLU A 45 14.69 13.49 -7.35
N LYS A 46 15.74 12.81 -7.79
CA LYS A 46 16.98 12.69 -7.01
C LYS A 46 17.87 13.89 -7.34
N THR A 47 18.33 14.60 -6.31
CA THR A 47 19.24 15.74 -6.43
C THR A 47 20.51 15.48 -5.64
N ASP A 48 21.54 16.28 -5.86
CA ASP A 48 22.82 16.19 -5.12
C ASP A 48 22.63 16.31 -3.60
N ASN A 49 21.65 17.12 -3.19
CA ASN A 49 21.40 17.47 -1.80
C ASN A 49 20.28 16.66 -1.13
N GLY A 50 19.63 15.74 -1.86
CA GLY A 50 18.51 14.97 -1.34
C GLY A 50 17.43 14.64 -2.37
N ILE A 51 16.18 14.73 -1.96
CA ILE A 51 15.01 14.46 -2.79
C ILE A 51 14.26 15.75 -3.03
N LYS A 52 13.87 15.97 -4.28
CA LYS A 52 12.88 16.98 -4.67
C LYS A 52 11.60 16.26 -5.10
N MET A 53 10.46 16.80 -4.69
CA MET A 53 9.14 16.31 -5.09
C MET A 53 8.33 17.46 -5.67
N GLN A 54 7.67 17.22 -6.79
CA GLN A 54 6.77 18.18 -7.42
C GLN A 54 5.36 17.59 -7.46
N SER A 55 4.37 18.26 -6.88
CA SER A 55 2.98 17.87 -7.04
C SER A 55 2.42 18.50 -8.31
N VAL A 56 1.88 17.65 -9.18
CA VAL A 56 1.18 18.06 -10.40
C VAL A 56 -0.31 18.23 -10.12
N LYS A 57 -0.87 17.40 -9.23
CA LYS A 57 -2.27 17.47 -8.76
C LYS A 57 -2.45 16.73 -7.45
N GLY A 58 -3.50 17.09 -6.71
CA GLY A 58 -3.96 16.37 -5.51
C GLY A 58 -3.30 16.81 -4.20
N SER A 59 -2.49 17.87 -4.21
CA SER A 59 -1.81 18.41 -3.02
C SER A 59 -1.96 19.94 -2.93
N ALA A 60 -1.84 20.47 -1.72
CA ALA A 60 -1.80 21.91 -1.43
C ALA A 60 -0.43 22.54 -1.72
N TRP A 61 0.60 21.73 -1.90
CA TRP A 61 1.97 22.15 -2.19
C TRP A 61 2.31 21.90 -3.66
N VAL A 62 3.23 22.71 -4.22
CA VAL A 62 3.74 22.56 -5.59
C VAL A 62 5.09 21.86 -5.60
N ASP A 63 6.02 22.29 -4.74
CA ASP A 63 7.35 21.72 -4.62
C ASP A 63 7.69 21.45 -3.14
N LEU A 64 8.35 20.32 -2.90
CA LEU A 64 9.05 20.00 -1.67
C LEU A 64 10.50 19.65 -2.00
N ALA A 65 11.43 20.07 -1.16
CA ALA A 65 12.82 19.67 -1.27
C ALA A 65 13.40 19.46 0.12
N PHE A 66 14.02 18.31 0.34
CA PHE A 66 14.58 17.95 1.64
C PHE A 66 15.73 16.96 1.49
N SER A 67 16.66 17.05 2.44
CA SER A 67 17.70 16.03 2.61
C SER A 67 17.13 14.86 3.39
N LEU A 68 17.54 13.65 3.02
CA LEU A 68 17.12 12.42 3.68
C LEU A 68 18.37 11.59 3.97
N ASN A 69 18.47 10.99 5.15
CA ASN A 69 19.51 9.99 5.41
C ASN A 69 19.06 8.63 4.87
N ASN A 70 20.00 7.74 4.61
CA ASN A 70 19.65 6.38 4.21
C ASN A 70 18.87 5.70 5.35
N TYR A 71 17.82 4.96 4.97
CA TYR A 71 16.94 4.20 5.86
C TYR A 71 16.17 5.03 6.88
N GLN A 72 16.14 6.36 6.73
CA GLN A 72 15.30 7.25 7.51
C GLN A 72 14.11 7.71 6.67
N PRO A 73 12.88 7.25 6.96
CA PRO A 73 11.69 7.64 6.20
C PRO A 73 11.26 9.08 6.53
N GLN A 74 10.80 9.78 5.49
CA GLN A 74 10.02 11.01 5.62
C GLN A 74 8.58 10.72 5.19
N ALA A 75 7.59 11.05 6.04
CA ALA A 75 6.18 10.95 5.67
C ALA A 75 5.73 12.19 4.88
N ILE A 76 4.91 11.98 3.86
CA ILE A 76 4.40 13.00 2.95
C ILE A 76 2.89 12.78 2.80
N ASP A 77 2.12 13.86 2.93
CA ASP A 77 0.68 13.90 2.71
C ASP A 77 0.27 15.01 1.72
N GLU A 78 -1.04 15.19 1.53
CA GLU A 78 -1.58 16.23 0.66
C GLU A 78 -1.19 17.67 1.08
N TYR A 79 -0.74 17.88 2.31
CA TYR A 79 -0.33 19.17 2.86
C TYR A 79 1.19 19.38 2.93
N GLY A 80 1.98 18.31 2.83
CA GLY A 80 3.44 18.39 2.67
C GLY A 80 4.19 17.32 3.45
N MET A 81 5.34 17.70 4.01
CA MET A 81 6.05 16.86 4.97
C MET A 81 5.28 16.77 6.28
N THR A 82 5.07 15.55 6.77
CA THR A 82 4.25 15.27 7.95
C THR A 82 4.90 14.20 8.82
N GLU A 83 4.19 13.80 9.88
CA GLU A 83 4.54 12.68 10.75
C GLU A 83 3.58 11.51 10.50
N LEU A 84 4.07 10.26 10.63
CA LEU A 84 3.28 9.05 10.35
C LEU A 84 1.97 8.95 11.14
N GLU A 85 1.95 9.46 12.38
CA GLU A 85 0.80 9.34 13.28
C GLU A 85 -0.12 10.57 13.24
N LYS A 86 0.20 11.56 12.40
CA LYS A 86 -0.59 12.78 12.28
C LYS A 86 -1.76 12.57 11.33
N ASN A 87 -2.83 11.97 11.85
CA ASN A 87 -4.10 11.89 11.13
C ASN A 87 -4.72 13.29 11.04
N SER A 88 -4.73 13.90 9.85
CA SER A 88 -5.54 15.09 9.60
C SER A 88 -7.02 14.71 9.70
N SER A 89 -7.66 15.04 10.83
CA SER A 89 -9.10 14.81 11.02
C SER A 89 -9.95 15.65 10.06
N ASP A 90 -9.39 16.77 9.58
CA ASP A 90 -10.01 17.67 8.63
C ASP A 90 -9.42 17.46 7.23
N LYS A 91 -10.12 16.65 6.42
CA LYS A 91 -9.78 16.40 5.02
C LYS A 91 -10.43 17.43 4.11
N ASP A 92 -9.65 18.08 3.24
CA ASP A 92 -10.17 18.97 2.21
C ASP A 92 -10.75 18.14 1.04
N ALA A 93 -11.99 18.42 0.66
CA ALA A 93 -12.66 17.73 -0.42
C ALA A 93 -11.93 17.84 -1.78
N ASN A 94 -11.11 18.87 -1.97
CA ASN A 94 -10.36 19.15 -3.21
C ASN A 94 -8.98 18.49 -3.27
N LEU A 95 -8.49 17.93 -2.16
CA LEU A 95 -7.19 17.27 -2.07
C LEU A 95 -7.33 15.75 -2.09
N ALA A 96 -6.24 15.04 -2.42
CA ALA A 96 -6.28 13.61 -2.72
C ALA A 96 -6.20 12.66 -1.52
N ASP A 97 -6.21 13.19 -0.28
CA ASP A 97 -6.21 12.43 0.98
C ASP A 97 -5.25 11.23 0.97
N PHE A 98 -3.95 11.48 0.83
CA PHE A 98 -2.94 10.43 0.76
C PHE A 98 -1.92 10.55 1.88
N LEU A 99 -1.34 9.42 2.27
CA LEU A 99 -0.21 9.38 3.18
C LEU A 99 0.74 8.28 2.71
N PHE A 100 1.98 8.65 2.43
CA PHE A 100 3.04 7.69 2.17
C PHE A 100 4.35 8.13 2.81
N THR A 101 5.30 7.21 2.95
CA THR A 101 6.67 7.55 3.30
C THR A 101 7.58 7.38 2.11
N ILE A 102 8.68 8.12 2.10
CA ILE A 102 9.78 7.97 1.17
C ILE A 102 11.07 7.76 1.96
N SER A 103 11.89 6.80 1.52
CA SER A 103 13.18 6.46 2.12
C SER A 103 14.23 6.26 1.04
N LYS A 104 15.45 6.69 1.29
CA LYS A 104 16.62 6.23 0.52
C LYS A 104 17.13 4.92 1.09
N THR A 105 17.62 4.06 0.22
CA THR A 105 18.31 2.81 0.53
C THR A 105 19.65 2.80 -0.18
N GLU A 106 20.49 1.78 0.06
CA GLU A 106 21.70 1.58 -0.73
C GLU A 106 21.44 1.44 -2.24
N ASN A 107 20.29 0.85 -2.62
CA ASN A 107 20.00 0.48 -4.00
C ASN A 107 19.06 1.45 -4.72
N GLY A 108 18.53 2.47 -4.04
CA GLY A 108 17.54 3.37 -4.63
C GLY A 108 16.58 3.96 -3.62
N ILE A 109 15.35 4.19 -4.05
CA ILE A 109 14.28 4.85 -3.30
C ILE A 109 13.17 3.83 -3.05
N VAL A 110 12.64 3.82 -1.82
CA VAL A 110 11.47 3.04 -1.43
C VAL A 110 10.39 3.99 -0.95
N LEU A 111 9.19 3.86 -1.50
CA LEU A 111 8.00 4.52 -1.01
C LEU A 111 7.10 3.48 -0.36
N LYS A 112 6.54 3.79 0.80
CA LYS A 112 5.54 2.93 1.47
C LYS A 112 4.21 3.66 1.56
N GLY A 113 3.14 3.06 1.05
CA GLY A 113 1.80 3.61 1.11
C GLY A 113 1.13 3.29 2.44
N ILE A 114 0.47 4.29 3.04
CA ILE A 114 -0.28 4.17 4.30
C ILE A 114 -1.77 4.45 4.02
N GLU A 115 -2.08 5.57 3.34
CA GLU A 115 -3.45 5.97 2.98
C GLU A 115 -3.49 6.53 1.55
N GLY A 116 -4.65 6.42 0.89
CA GLY A 116 -4.88 7.02 -0.43
C GLY A 116 -4.10 6.39 -1.59
N THR A 117 -3.45 5.25 -1.38
CA THR A 117 -2.66 4.52 -2.41
C THR A 117 -3.17 3.09 -2.58
N ALA A 118 -3.13 2.58 -3.82
CA ALA A 118 -3.43 1.18 -4.15
C ALA A 118 -2.25 0.23 -3.90
N TRP A 119 -1.07 0.79 -3.67
CA TRP A 119 0.18 0.08 -3.46
C TRP A 119 0.63 0.17 -2.00
N THR A 120 1.27 -0.90 -1.51
CA THR A 120 1.94 -0.92 -0.20
C THR A 120 3.36 -0.40 -0.30
N ASP A 121 4.08 -0.77 -1.36
CA ASP A 121 5.46 -0.38 -1.59
C ASP A 121 5.72 -0.12 -3.08
N LEU A 122 6.48 0.93 -3.38
CA LEU A 122 7.10 1.15 -4.68
C LEU A 122 8.61 1.24 -4.47
N THR A 123 9.37 0.51 -5.27
CA THR A 123 10.85 0.53 -5.21
C THR A 123 11.40 0.81 -6.59
N PHE A 124 12.26 1.80 -6.70
CA PHE A 124 12.91 2.18 -7.95
C PHE A 124 14.24 2.88 -7.68
N SER A 125 15.11 2.89 -8.67
CA SER A 125 16.40 3.58 -8.63
C SER A 125 16.36 4.77 -9.57
N LEU A 126 17.03 5.86 -9.19
CA LEU A 126 17.19 7.05 -10.01
C LEU A 126 18.67 7.39 -10.13
N ASP A 127 19.09 7.67 -11.36
CA ASP A 127 20.35 8.34 -11.63
C ASP A 127 20.33 9.76 -11.05
N GLU A 128 21.48 10.43 -11.02
CA GLU A 128 21.56 11.84 -10.61
C GLU A 128 20.66 12.72 -11.49
N ASN A 129 19.83 13.56 -10.87
CA ASN A 129 18.78 14.35 -11.54
C ASN A 129 17.70 13.51 -12.26
N GLY A 130 17.69 12.18 -12.03
CA GLY A 130 16.66 11.28 -12.51
C GLY A 130 15.31 11.58 -11.87
N ARG A 131 14.22 11.32 -12.62
CA ARG A 131 12.85 11.62 -12.22
C ARG A 131 11.92 10.42 -12.42
N GLN A 132 11.02 10.19 -11.47
CA GLN A 132 9.95 9.19 -11.54
C GLN A 132 8.63 9.81 -11.12
N ALA A 133 7.59 9.68 -11.96
CA ALA A 133 6.23 10.06 -11.57
C ALA A 133 5.53 8.89 -10.84
N ILE A 134 4.71 9.23 -9.86
CA ILE A 134 3.85 8.30 -9.13
C ILE A 134 2.45 8.88 -9.02
N ASP A 135 1.47 7.99 -8.89
CA ASP A 135 0.08 8.31 -8.62
C ASP A 135 -0.52 7.29 -7.63
N GLN A 136 -1.83 7.37 -7.41
CA GLN A 136 -2.54 6.50 -6.48
C GLN A 136 -2.50 5.01 -6.89
N LEU A 137 -2.17 4.70 -8.16
CA LEU A 137 -2.12 3.35 -8.69
C LEU A 137 -0.68 2.81 -8.79
N GLY A 138 0.34 3.67 -8.83
CA GLY A 138 1.74 3.25 -8.76
C GLY A 138 2.69 4.19 -9.50
N MET A 139 3.74 3.62 -10.09
CA MET A 139 4.65 4.35 -10.96
C MET A 139 3.98 4.66 -12.31
N THR A 140 4.14 5.89 -12.78
CA THR A 140 3.55 6.38 -14.04
C THR A 140 4.56 7.15 -14.88
N LYS A 141 4.17 7.53 -16.10
CA LYS A 141 5.00 8.34 -16.99
C LYS A 141 4.99 9.81 -16.55
N LEU A 142 6.07 10.53 -16.84
CA LEU A 142 6.17 11.96 -16.56
C LEU A 142 5.11 12.77 -17.32
N ASN A 143 4.74 12.32 -18.53
CA ASN A 143 3.71 12.93 -19.39
C ASN A 143 2.32 12.42 -19.01
#